data_AF-A0A2T8KUJ3-F1
#
_entry.id   AF-A0A2T8KUJ3-F1
#
_cell.length_a   1.000
_cell.length_b   1.000
_cell.length_c   1.000
_cell.angle_alpha   90.00
_cell.angle_beta   90.00
_cell.angle_gamma   90.00
#
_symmetry.space_group_name_H-M   'P 1'
#
loop_
_entity.id
_entity.type
_entity.pdbx_description
1 polymer ?
#
loop_
_entity_poly.entity_id
_entity_poly.type
_entity_poly.pdbx_seq_one_letter_code
_entity_poly.pdbx_strand_id
1 'polypeptide(L)'
;MGLSLNSLQNSIGIEQLWTVNPLMERCSRIKSTVLTCILWNIRKCRNAKVFRHEDETNLMISRRCRDDLILWSNRCSSPSDRAKLVGWSKLFLM
;
A
#
# COMPACT_ATOMS: atom_id res chain seq x y z
N MET A 1 37.34 -3.07 -8.54
CA MET A 1 36.18 -3.96 -8.69
C MET A 1 34.95 -3.20 -8.23
N GLY A 2 34.25 -2.55 -9.18
CA GLY A 2 33.08 -1.72 -8.88
C GLY A 2 31.81 -2.55 -8.95
N LEU A 3 31.08 -2.64 -7.84
CA LEU A 3 29.71 -3.14 -7.85
C LEU A 3 28.84 -2.08 -8.50
N SER A 4 28.39 -2.37 -9.71
CA SER A 4 27.57 -1.47 -10.53
C SER A 4 26.21 -1.27 -9.85
N LEU A 5 25.88 -0.02 -9.52
CA LEU A 5 24.59 0.40 -8.94
C LEU A 5 23.37 -0.01 -9.81
N ASN A 6 23.64 -0.41 -11.06
CA ASN A 6 22.66 -0.79 -12.07
C ASN A 6 22.02 -2.18 -11.86
N SER A 7 22.52 -3.02 -10.94
CA SER A 7 21.88 -4.31 -10.64
C SER A 7 20.71 -4.21 -9.65
N LEU A 8 20.57 -3.09 -8.95
CA LEU A 8 19.45 -2.83 -8.03
C LEU A 8 18.17 -2.38 -8.74
N GLN A 9 18.20 -2.24 -10.06
CA GLN A 9 17.10 -1.69 -10.85
C GLN A 9 16.19 -2.76 -11.47
N ASN A 10 16.49 -4.05 -11.26
CA ASN A 10 15.69 -5.14 -11.81
C ASN A 10 14.71 -5.71 -10.78
N SER A 11 13.43 -5.42 -11.05
CA SER A 11 12.24 -6.13 -10.56
C SER A 11 12.10 -6.29 -9.05
N ILE A 12 11.83 -5.18 -8.37
CA ILE A 12 11.14 -5.23 -7.08
C ILE A 12 9.65 -5.46 -7.39
N GLY A 13 9.32 -6.72 -7.69
CA GLY A 13 8.01 -7.16 -8.14
C GLY A 13 7.03 -7.40 -6.99
N ILE A 14 5.76 -7.64 -7.35
CA ILE A 14 4.62 -8.00 -6.48
C ILE A 14 5.00 -9.04 -5.40
N GLU A 15 6.01 -9.87 -5.64
CA GLU A 15 6.56 -10.82 -4.68
C GLU A 15 6.99 -10.20 -3.32
N GLN A 16 7.46 -8.95 -3.30
CA GLN A 16 7.77 -8.26 -2.03
C GLN A 16 6.52 -7.79 -1.28
N LEU A 17 5.36 -7.66 -1.93
CA LEU A 17 4.10 -7.45 -1.20
C LEU A 17 3.71 -8.70 -0.40
N TRP A 18 4.10 -9.90 -0.84
CA TRP A 18 3.84 -11.14 -0.10
C TRP A 18 4.78 -11.35 1.10
N THR A 19 5.96 -10.72 1.11
CA THR A 19 6.89 -10.83 2.26
C THR A 19 6.44 -9.97 3.44
N VAL A 20 5.57 -8.98 3.21
CA VAL A 20 5.03 -8.11 4.25
C VAL A 20 3.56 -8.43 4.50
N ASN A 21 3.30 -9.27 5.51
CA ASN A 21 1.95 -9.66 5.88
C ASN A 21 1.27 -8.59 6.77
N PRO A 22 0.22 -7.89 6.30
CA PRO A 22 -0.51 -6.90 7.10
C PRO A 22 -1.12 -7.47 8.37
N LEU A 23 -1.36 -8.79 8.42
CA LEU A 23 -1.90 -9.48 9.58
C LEU A 23 -0.91 -9.53 10.75
N MET A 24 0.39 -9.36 10.49
CA MET A 24 1.44 -9.35 11.50
C MET A 24 1.57 -8.02 12.24
N GLU A 25 0.88 -6.95 11.79
CA GLU A 25 0.82 -5.70 12.53
C GLU A 25 0.16 -5.92 13.90
N ARG A 26 0.92 -5.63 14.96
CA ARG A 26 0.51 -5.86 16.35
C ARG A 26 -0.51 -4.83 16.81
N CYS A 27 -0.47 -3.61 16.27
CA CYS A 27 -1.45 -2.60 16.59
C CYS A 27 -2.75 -2.85 15.82
N SER A 28 -3.78 -3.34 16.51
CA SER A 28 -5.09 -3.67 15.92
C SER A 28 -5.67 -2.51 15.11
N ARG A 29 -5.56 -1.27 15.61
CA ARG A 29 -6.02 -0.07 14.92
C ARG A 29 -5.29 0.15 13.58
N ILE A 30 -3.96 0.04 13.58
CA ILE A 30 -3.17 0.20 12.34
C ILE A 30 -3.50 -0.92 11.37
N LYS A 31 -3.52 -2.16 11.85
CA LYS A 31 -3.90 -3.33 11.05
C LYS A 31 -5.26 -3.16 10.38
N SER A 32 -6.29 -2.80 11.14
CA SER A 32 -7.64 -2.56 10.61
C SER A 32 -7.65 -1.42 9.59
N THR A 33 -6.88 -0.35 9.81
CA THR A 33 -6.78 0.78 8.87
C THR A 33 -6.15 0.34 7.55
N VAL A 34 -5.04 -0.40 7.60
CA VAL A 34 -4.34 -0.91 6.41
C VAL A 34 -5.22 -1.87 5.63
N LEU A 35 -5.84 -2.85 6.30
CA LEU A 35 -6.75 -3.79 5.64
C LEU A 35 -7.96 -3.08 5.02
N THR A 36 -8.52 -2.08 5.71
CA THR A 36 -9.62 -1.28 5.18
C THR A 36 -9.19 -0.54 3.93
N CYS A 37 -8.02 0.11 3.92
CA CYS A 37 -7.51 0.81 2.73
C CYS A 37 -7.36 -0.14 1.53
N ILE A 38 -6.79 -1.32 1.73
CA ILE A 38 -6.58 -2.32 0.68
C ILE A 38 -7.92 -2.83 0.14
N LEU A 39 -8.78 -3.35 1.02
CA LEU A 39 -10.06 -3.94 0.64
C LEU A 39 -11.00 -2.91 -0.01
N TRP A 40 -10.97 -1.67 0.47
CA TRP A 40 -11.74 -0.57 -0.11
C TRP A 40 -11.30 -0.24 -1.53
N ASN A 41 -9.99 -0.17 -1.79
CA ASN A 41 -9.46 0.09 -3.13
C ASN A 41 -9.70 -1.06 -4.11
N ILE A 42 -9.65 -2.32 -3.66
CA ILE A 42 -10.04 -3.48 -4.46
C ILE A 42 -11.53 -3.40 -4.82
N ARG A 43 -12.39 -3.07 -3.84
CA ARG A 43 -13.83 -2.90 -4.08
C ARG A 43 -14.09 -1.75 -5.06
N LYS A 44 -13.37 -0.63 -4.96
CA LYS A 44 -13.45 0.50 -5.93
C LYS A 44 -13.10 0.04 -7.35
N CYS A 45 -12.01 -0.70 -7.52
CA CYS A 45 -11.61 -1.25 -8.82
C CYS A 45 -12.67 -2.19 -9.41
N ARG A 46 -13.19 -3.12 -8.62
CA ARG A 46 -14.29 -4.00 -9.06
C ARG A 46 -15.51 -3.18 -9.51
N ASN A 47 -15.88 -2.14 -8.76
CA ASN A 47 -17.01 -1.28 -9.12
C ASN A 47 -16.73 -0.46 -10.39
N ALA A 48 -15.51 0.04 -10.58
CA ALA A 48 -15.10 0.73 -11.81
C ALA A 48 -15.26 -0.18 -13.04
N LYS A 49 -14.81 -1.43 -12.93
CA LYS A 49 -14.95 -2.42 -13.99
C LYS A 49 -16.41 -2.75 -14.32
N VAL A 50 -17.23 -2.99 -13.30
CA VAL A 50 -18.63 -3.42 -13.48
C VAL A 50 -19.54 -2.29 -13.96
N PHE A 51 -19.39 -1.09 -13.39
CA PHE A 51 -20.34 0.01 -13.62
C PHE A 51 -19.84 1.05 -14.62
N ARG A 52 -18.53 1.12 -14.88
CA ARG A 52 -17.92 2.11 -15.79
C ARG A 52 -17.10 1.49 -16.91
N HIS A 53 -16.97 0.16 -16.95
CA HIS A 53 -16.13 -0.55 -17.92
C HIS A 53 -14.66 -0.08 -17.91
N GLU A 54 -14.19 0.39 -16.76
CA GLU A 54 -12.81 0.85 -16.56
C GLU A 54 -11.97 -0.29 -15.99
N ASP A 55 -10.91 -0.67 -16.70
CA ASP A 55 -9.88 -1.58 -16.19
C ASP A 55 -8.76 -0.76 -15.52
N GLU A 56 -8.86 -0.59 -14.20
CA GLU A 56 -7.83 0.08 -13.41
C GLU A 56 -6.60 -0.82 -13.23
N THR A 57 -5.42 -0.29 -13.54
CA THR A 57 -4.16 -1.02 -13.36
C THR A 57 -3.81 -1.20 -11.88
N ASN A 58 -3.03 -2.24 -11.56
CA ASN A 58 -2.51 -2.45 -10.21
C ASN A 58 -1.76 -1.22 -9.69
N LEU A 59 -1.00 -0.52 -10.54
CA LEU A 59 -0.28 0.69 -10.18
C LEU A 59 -1.23 1.82 -9.73
N MET A 60 -2.38 1.99 -10.39
CA MET A 60 -3.39 2.97 -9.96
C MET A 60 -4.00 2.60 -8.61
N ILE A 61 -4.27 1.31 -8.39
CA ILE A 61 -4.79 0.80 -7.12
C ILE A 61 -3.75 1.02 -6.00
N SER A 62 -2.48 0.67 -6.23
CA SER A 62 -1.37 0.90 -5.29
C SER A 62 -1.23 2.36 -4.91
N ARG A 63 -1.21 3.27 -5.90
CA ARG A 63 -1.13 4.73 -5.65
C ARG A 63 -2.27 5.23 -4.76
N ARG A 64 -3.51 4.79 -5.02
CA ARG A 64 -4.64 5.17 -4.15
C ARG A 64 -4.52 4.58 -2.74
N CYS A 65 -4.07 3.34 -2.60
CA CYS A 65 -3.80 2.76 -1.28
C CYS A 65 -2.75 3.57 -0.50
N ARG A 66 -1.66 3.98 -1.17
CA ARG A 66 -0.63 4.86 -0.58
C ARG A 66 -1.24 6.18 -0.11
N ASP A 67 -1.97 6.85 -0.99
CA ASP A 67 -2.49 8.18 -0.73
C ASP A 67 -3.57 8.14 0.38
N ASP A 68 -4.42 7.11 0.40
CA ASP A 68 -5.37 6.84 1.48
C ASP A 68 -4.64 6.63 2.82
N LEU A 69 -3.55 5.82 2.85
CA LEU A 69 -2.77 5.60 4.08
C LEU A 69 -2.10 6.87 4.60
N ILE A 70 -1.56 7.70 3.70
CA ILE A 70 -0.99 9.01 4.07
C ILE A 70 -2.08 9.91 4.66
N LEU A 71 -3.26 9.95 4.03
CA LEU A 71 -4.41 10.70 4.53
C LEU A 71 -4.83 10.23 5.93
N TRP A 72 -4.93 8.92 6.14
CA TRP A 72 -5.28 8.34 7.44
C TRP A 72 -4.20 8.57 8.50
N SER A 73 -2.93 8.66 8.10
CA SER A 73 -1.83 8.98 9.02
C SER A 73 -1.99 10.35 9.68
N ASN A 74 -2.60 11.32 8.98
CA ASN A 74 -2.88 12.65 9.53
C ASN A 74 -4.01 12.64 10.57
N ARG A 75 -4.80 11.55 10.64
CA ARG A 75 -5.84 11.35 11.67
C ARG A 75 -5.31 10.65 12.92
N CYS A 76 -4.05 10.22 12.93
CA CYS A 76 -3.43 9.63 14.12
C CYS A 76 -2.94 10.71 15.08
N SER A 77 -3.44 10.69 16.33
CA SER A 77 -2.93 11.54 17.40
C SER A 77 -1.56 11.08 17.93
N SER A 78 -1.23 9.80 17.77
CA SER A 78 0.06 9.23 18.20
C SER A 78 1.12 9.35 17.10
N PRO A 79 2.29 9.96 17.38
CA PRO A 79 3.39 10.00 16.42
C PRO A 79 3.88 8.62 15.99
N SER A 80 3.82 7.63 16.90
CA SER A 80 4.20 6.24 16.59
C SER A 80 3.23 5.60 15.59
N ASP A 81 1.93 5.79 15.78
CA ASP A 81 0.90 5.25 14.88
C ASP A 81 0.96 5.91 13.51
N ARG A 82 1.20 7.23 13.48
CA ARG A 82 1.44 7.97 12.23
C ARG A 82 2.64 7.41 11.48
N ALA A 83 3.76 7.18 12.16
CA ALA A 83 4.96 6.62 11.56
C ALA A 83 4.72 5.22 10.99
N LYS A 84 3.91 4.38 11.66
CA LYS A 84 3.52 3.06 11.14
C LYS A 84 2.71 3.16 9.85
N LEU A 85 1.69 4.01 9.79
CA LEU A 85 0.89 4.18 8.57
C LEU A 85 1.71 4.73 7.40
N VAL A 86 2.62 5.67 7.66
CA VAL A 86 3.58 6.16 6.66
C VAL A 86 4.56 5.06 6.24
N GLY A 87 4.95 4.17 7.15
CA GLY A 87 5.73 2.98 6.84
C GLY A 87 4.98 2.05 5.87
N TRP A 88 3.73 1.74 6.19
CA TRP A 88 2.84 0.94 5.35
C TRP A 88 2.62 1.57 3.97
N SER A 89 2.44 2.89 3.88
CA SER A 89 2.20 3.57 2.59
C SER A 89 3.39 3.41 1.64
N LYS A 90 4.62 3.31 2.15
CA LYS A 90 5.83 3.13 1.31
C LYS A 90 5.86 1.80 0.58
N LEU A 91 5.16 0.77 1.09
CA LEU A 91 5.05 -0.52 0.41
C LEU A 91 4.21 -0.46 -0.88
N PHE A 92 3.42 0.59 -1.03
CA PHE A 92 2.61 0.86 -2.22
C PHE A 92 3.28 1.85 -3.20
N LEU A 93 4.59 2.11 -3.04
CA LEU A 93 5.40 2.86 -4.01
C LEU A 93 5.85 2.01 -5.21
N MET A 94 5.53 0.71 -5.20
CA MET A 94 5.81 -0.25 -6.27
C MET A 94 4.69 -0.29 -7.30
#